data_AF-A0A8T7DNP2-F1
#
_entry.id   AF-A0A8T7DNP2-F1
#
_cell.length_a   1.000
_cell.length_b   1.000
_cell.length_c   1.000
_cell.angle_alpha   90.00
_cell.angle_beta   90.00
_cell.angle_gamma   90.00
#
_symmetry.space_group_name_H-M   'P 1'
#
loop_
_entity.id
_entity.type
_entity.pdbx_description
1 polymer ?
#
loop_
_entity_poly.entity_id
_entity_poly.type
_entity_poly.pdbx_seq_one_letter_code
_entity_poly.pdbx_strand_id
1 'polypeptide(L)'
;YEGLGNGYEDRQVSVVVPGGDTIIANTYYATHIDASLKPFHWYKEHVLRGAREHVLPDEYIAAIEAVHAIDDPDMDNHAAELSIYSS
;
A
#
# COMPACT_ATOMS: atom_id res chain seq x y z
N TYR A 1 -3.48 1.34 -14.67
CA TYR A 1 -4.58 2.28 -14.98
C TYR A 1 -5.34 2.45 -13.68
N GLU A 2 -5.06 3.53 -12.94
CA GLU A 2 -5.44 3.67 -11.51
C GLU A 2 -6.79 4.36 -11.33
N GLY A 3 -7.88 3.73 -11.79
CA GLY A 3 -9.24 4.15 -11.40
C GLY A 3 -9.60 5.64 -11.59
N LEU A 4 -8.98 6.33 -12.55
CA LEU A 4 -9.17 7.77 -12.75
C LEU A 4 -10.65 8.06 -13.05
N GLY A 5 -11.34 8.75 -12.14
CA GLY A 5 -12.78 9.03 -12.23
C GLY A 5 -13.72 7.98 -11.61
N ASN A 6 -13.19 6.89 -11.05
CA ASN A 6 -13.93 5.86 -10.31
C ASN A 6 -13.21 5.49 -9.01
N GLY A 7 -13.18 6.43 -8.05
CA GLY A 7 -12.71 6.18 -6.69
C GLY A 7 -11.31 6.70 -6.35
N TYR A 8 -10.52 7.14 -7.33
CA TYR A 8 -9.21 7.78 -7.12
C TYR A 8 -9.01 9.03 -8.01
N GLU A 9 -8.28 10.01 -7.49
CA GLU A 9 -7.85 11.23 -8.19
C GLU A 9 -6.32 11.34 -8.17
N ASP A 10 -5.74 11.88 -9.25
CA ASP A 10 -4.30 12.16 -9.32
C ASP A 10 -3.94 13.43 -8.54
N ARG A 11 -2.81 13.41 -7.84
CA ARG A 11 -2.24 14.58 -7.18
C ARG A 11 -0.75 14.67 -7.37
N GLN A 12 -0.27 15.89 -7.48
CA GLN A 12 1.12 16.20 -7.19
C GLN A 12 1.32 16.43 -5.70
N VAL A 13 2.26 15.69 -5.12
CA VAL A 13 2.69 15.84 -3.73
C VAL A 13 4.17 16.23 -3.69
N SER A 14 4.49 17.03 -2.68
CA SER A 14 5.86 17.42 -2.37
C SER A 14 6.44 16.42 -1.37
N VAL A 15 7.47 15.69 -1.77
CA VAL A 15 8.11 14.65 -0.94
C VAL A 15 9.49 15.12 -0.54
N VAL A 16 9.79 15.07 0.77
CA VAL A 16 11.12 15.35 1.28
C VAL A 16 11.92 14.04 1.28
N VAL A 17 13.04 14.03 0.57
CA VAL A 17 13.94 12.87 0.51
C VAL A 17 15.01 12.93 1.60
N PRO A 18 15.67 11.82 1.93
CA PRO A 18 16.84 11.84 2.79
C PRO A 18 17.88 12.84 2.25
N GLY A 19 18.31 13.77 3.10
CA GLY A 19 19.17 14.90 2.70
C GLY A 19 18.45 16.26 2.67
N GLY A 20 17.12 16.28 2.75
CA GLY A 20 16.32 17.51 2.87
C GLY A 20 15.86 18.12 1.56
N ASP A 21 16.27 17.53 0.42
CA ASP A 21 15.77 17.92 -0.89
C ASP A 21 14.29 17.60 -1.01
N THR A 22 13.60 18.37 -1.84
CA THR A 22 12.18 18.23 -2.09
C THR A 22 11.93 17.87 -3.55
N ILE A 23 11.18 16.80 -3.79
CA ILE A 23 10.78 16.34 -5.12
C ILE A 23 9.27 16.43 -5.29
N ILE A 24 8.83 16.76 -6.50
CA ILE A 24 7.41 16.68 -6.88
C ILE A 24 7.14 15.31 -7.46
N ALA A 25 6.24 14.56 -6.83
CA ALA A 25 5.83 13.23 -7.26
C ALA A 25 4.33 13.24 -7.59
N ASN A 26 3.95 12.49 -8.62
CA ASN A 26 2.54 12.17 -8.87
C ASN A 26 2.16 10.97 -8.00
N THR A 27 1.01 11.04 -7.36
CA THR A 27 0.41 9.96 -6.57
C THR A 27 -1.09 9.96 -6.75
N TYR A 28 -1.76 8.93 -6.23
CA TYR A 28 -3.20 8.78 -6.32
C TYR A 28 -3.78 8.67 -4.91
N TYR A 29 -4.89 9.35 -4.68
CA TYR A 29 -5.62 9.30 -3.42
C TYR A 29 -7.04 8.82 -3.66
N ALA A 30 -7.55 8.02 -2.71
CA ALA A 30 -8.92 7.58 -2.76
C ALA A 30 -9.86 8.79 -2.56
N THR A 31 -10.81 8.98 -3.46
CA THR A 31 -11.85 10.02 -3.37
C THR A 31 -13.03 9.59 -2.54
N HIS A 32 -13.21 8.27 -2.38
CA HIS A 32 -14.26 7.66 -1.57
C HIS A 32 -13.60 6.76 -0.53
N ILE A 33 -13.47 7.27 0.70
CA ILE A 33 -12.85 6.55 1.81
C ILE A 33 -13.97 5.99 2.69
N ASP A 34 -14.07 4.67 2.73
CA ASP A 34 -14.87 3.97 3.73
C ASP A 34 -13.94 3.50 4.87
N ALA A 35 -14.03 4.17 6.00
CA ALA A 35 -13.19 3.89 7.17
C ALA A 35 -13.51 2.54 7.85
N SER A 36 -14.61 1.87 7.48
CA SER A 36 -14.94 0.54 7.98
C SER A 36 -14.19 -0.59 7.28
N LEU A 37 -13.68 -0.32 6.07
CA LEU A 37 -12.92 -1.30 5.30
C LEU A 37 -11.55 -1.54 5.92
N LYS A 38 -11.14 -2.80 5.92
CA LYS A 38 -9.83 -3.24 6.37
C LYS A 38 -9.11 -3.91 5.20
N PRO A 39 -7.78 -3.74 5.07
CA PRO A 39 -7.04 -4.44 4.03
C PRO A 39 -7.11 -5.95 4.25
N PHE A 40 -7.09 -6.71 3.17
CA PHE A 40 -6.89 -8.15 3.27
C PHE A 40 -5.45 -8.48 3.67
N HIS A 41 -5.25 -9.64 4.30
CA HIS A 41 -3.93 -10.11 4.70
C HIS A 41 -2.94 -10.17 3.55
N TRP A 42 -3.36 -10.68 2.38
CA TRP A 42 -2.51 -10.75 1.19
C TRP A 42 -2.07 -9.35 0.71
N TYR A 43 -2.98 -8.37 0.75
CA TYR A 43 -2.69 -7.00 0.34
C TYR A 43 -1.68 -6.33 1.28
N LYS A 44 -1.89 -6.49 2.60
CA LYS A 44 -0.95 -5.99 3.60
C LYS A 44 0.45 -6.60 3.43
N GLU A 45 0.53 -7.87 3.07
CA GLU A 45 1.81 -8.56 2.83
C GLU A 45 2.57 -7.97 1.63
N HIS A 46 1.89 -7.62 0.53
CA HIS A 46 2.52 -6.90 -0.58
C HIS A 46 3.13 -5.57 -0.14
N VAL A 47 2.37 -4.78 0.64
CA VAL A 47 2.84 -3.48 1.14
C VAL A 47 4.07 -3.65 2.04
N LEU A 48 4.05 -4.64 2.94
CA LEU A 48 5.18 -4.93 3.82
C LEU A 48 6.42 -5.38 3.06
N ARG A 49 6.27 -6.24 2.05
CA ARG A 49 7.39 -6.71 1.22
C ARG A 49 8.03 -5.57 0.45
N GLY A 50 7.22 -4.73 -0.21
CA GLY A 50 7.73 -3.55 -0.91
C GLY A 50 8.43 -2.57 0.03
N ALA A 51 7.87 -2.32 1.22
CA ALA A 51 8.48 -1.45 2.22
C ALA A 51 9.85 -1.98 2.70
N ARG A 52 9.97 -3.29 2.92
CA ARG A 52 11.22 -3.94 3.33
C ARG A 52 12.24 -3.99 2.19
N GLU A 53 11.82 -4.31 0.97
CA GLU A 53 12.69 -4.34 -0.22
C GLU A 53 13.33 -2.98 -0.50
N HIS A 54 12.57 -1.90 -0.34
CA HIS A 54 13.06 -0.52 -0.51
C HIS A 54 13.67 0.08 0.75
N VAL A 55 13.84 -0.71 1.81
CA VAL A 55 14.50 -0.30 3.06
C VAL A 55 13.87 0.99 3.63
N LEU A 56 12.54 1.04 3.66
CA LEU A 56 11.82 2.13 4.31
C LEU A 56 12.12 2.13 5.83
N PRO A 57 11.98 3.29 6.51
CA PRO A 57 12.29 3.38 7.94
C PRO A 57 11.54 2.34 8.79
N ASP A 58 12.23 1.74 9.76
CA ASP A 58 11.66 0.69 10.63
C ASP A 58 10.37 1.14 11.34
N GLU A 59 10.30 2.41 11.76
CA GLU A 59 9.10 2.99 12.37
C GLU A 59 7.90 2.99 11.41
N TYR A 60 8.15 3.19 10.11
CA TYR A 60 7.12 3.17 9.08
C TYR A 60 6.67 1.74 8.78
N ILE A 61 7.62 0.78 8.74
CA ILE A 61 7.30 -0.65 8.61
C ILE A 61 6.45 -1.10 9.80
N ALA A 62 6.83 -0.73 11.02
CA ALA A 62 6.07 -1.05 12.23
C ALA A 62 4.65 -0.45 12.20
N ALA A 63 4.49 0.76 11.65
CA ALA A 63 3.17 1.36 11.46
C ALA A 63 2.30 0.55 10.49
N ILE A 64 2.86 0.03 9.40
CA ILE A 64 2.15 -0.88 8.47
C ILE A 64 1.81 -2.19 9.19
N GLU A 65 2.73 -2.77 9.95
CA GLU A 65 2.52 -4.00 10.72
C GLU A 65 1.39 -3.87 11.75
N ALA A 66 1.19 -2.68 12.33
CA ALA A 66 0.12 -2.41 13.28
C ALA A 66 -1.29 -2.33 12.65
N VAL A 67 -1.40 -2.18 11.32
CA VAL A 67 -2.70 -2.12 10.64
C VAL A 67 -3.44 -3.45 10.74
N HIS A 68 -4.67 -3.42 11.24
CA HIS A 68 -5.53 -4.60 11.32
C HIS A 68 -5.98 -5.03 9.93
N ALA A 69 -5.54 -6.21 9.49
CA ALA A 69 -5.97 -6.86 8.26
C ALA A 69 -6.95 -8.00 8.55
N ILE A 70 -7.76 -8.36 7.56
CA ILE A 70 -8.77 -9.44 7.65
C ILE A 70 -8.51 -10.50 6.59
N ASP A 71 -9.07 -11.69 6.78
CA ASP A 71 -9.07 -12.73 5.76
C ASP A 71 -9.88 -12.29 4.54
N ASP A 72 -9.41 -12.69 3.36
CA ASP A 72 -10.19 -12.58 2.13
C ASP A 72 -11.27 -13.68 2.16
N PRO A 73 -12.56 -13.34 1.99
CA PRO A 73 -13.62 -14.34 1.85
C PRO A 73 -13.36 -15.35 0.73
N ASP A 74 -12.59 -14.97 -0.29
CA ASP A 74 -12.07 -15.85 -1.32
C ASP A 74 -10.66 -16.33 -0.95
N MET A 75 -10.59 -17.53 -0.36
CA MET A 75 -9.32 -18.10 0.09
C MET A 75 -8.40 -18.52 -1.07
N ASP A 76 -8.96 -18.84 -2.25
CA ASP A 76 -8.17 -19.21 -3.42
C ASP A 76 -7.42 -17.98 -3.96
N ASN A 77 -8.03 -16.80 -3.82
CA ASN A 77 -7.42 -15.53 -4.18
C ASN A 77 -6.19 -15.21 -3.30
N HIS A 78 -6.26 -15.45 -2.00
CA HIS A 78 -5.13 -15.22 -1.09
C HIS A 78 -3.88 -16.02 -1.51
N ALA A 79 -4.04 -17.31 -1.79
CA ALA A 79 -2.93 -18.17 -2.18
C ALA A 79 -2.35 -17.76 -3.54
N ALA A 80 -3.21 -17.37 -4.49
CA ALA A 80 -2.79 -16.89 -5.80
C ALA A 80 -1.96 -15.60 -5.69
N GLU A 81 -2.42 -14.61 -4.93
CA GLU A 81 -1.73 -13.32 -4.74
C GLU A 81 -0.33 -13.51 -4.13
N LEU A 82 -0.19 -14.39 -3.12
CA LEU A 82 1.11 -14.63 -2.48
C LEU A 82 2.05 -15.56 -3.27
N SER A 83 1.53 -16.30 -4.27
CA SER A 83 2.34 -17.21 -5.08
C SER A 83 3.49 -16.52 -5.81
N ILE A 84 3.37 -15.22 -6.10
CA ILE A 84 4.40 -14.41 -6.78
C ILE A 84 5.73 -14.39 -6.01
N TYR A 85 5.71 -14.71 -4.72
CA TYR A 85 6.89 -14.74 -3.87
C TYR A 85 7.48 -16.13 -3.62
N SER A 86 6.86 -17.18 -4.16
CA SER A 86 7.24 -18.57 -3.91
C SER A 86 8.31 -19.08 -4.90
N SER A 87 9.35 -18.28 -5.16
CA SER A 87 10.50 -18.65 -6.00
C SER A 87 11.64 -19.31 -5.22
#